data_AF-A0A679K0F2-F1
#
_entry.id   AF-A0A679K0F2-F1
#
_cell.length_a   1.000
_cell.length_b   1.000
_cell.length_c   1.000
_cell.angle_alpha   90.00
_cell.angle_beta   90.00
_cell.angle_gamma   90.00
#
_symmetry.space_group_name_H-M   'P 1'
#
loop_
_entity.id
_entity.type
_entity.pdbx_description
1 polymer ?
#
loop_
_entity_poly.entity_id
_entity_poly.type
_entity_poly.pdbx_seq_one_letter_code
_entity_poly.pdbx_strand_id
1 'polypeptide(L)'
;MRNGYRRHLPAAVILAVAAGCPRAEAQPAKPPAPPVSASASAPAIGCPSLANLRLLLRQSGGDAKIAAATLADPKADHLSCNLLGRDTVNAITDHAALNGNEYDCVGVTGTSICSWTIAGTVVPVDPARAAKKAPPAKAKR
;
A
#
# COMPACT_ATOMS: atom_id res chain seq x y z
N MET A 1 38.35 17.57 24.62
CA MET A 1 38.78 18.97 24.46
C MET A 1 37.58 19.78 23.99
N ARG A 2 37.15 20.77 24.77
CA ARG A 2 36.00 21.65 24.53
C ARG A 2 36.40 22.68 23.47
N ASN A 3 35.57 22.89 22.45
CA ASN A 3 35.70 24.07 21.59
C ASN A 3 34.33 24.74 21.50
N GLY A 4 34.17 25.84 22.23
CA GLY A 4 33.04 26.74 22.07
C GLY A 4 33.54 28.01 21.43
N TYR A 5 32.70 28.68 20.64
CA TYR A 5 32.72 30.14 20.56
C TYR A 5 31.30 30.67 20.40
N ARG A 6 31.09 31.73 21.17
CA ARG A 6 29.86 32.48 21.41
C ARG A 6 29.57 33.42 20.25
N ARG A 7 28.25 33.66 20.07
CA ARG A 7 27.56 34.95 19.86
C ARG A 7 28.18 35.91 18.85
N HIS A 8 27.42 36.32 17.84
CA HIS A 8 27.13 37.74 17.61
C HIS A 8 25.76 37.90 16.95
N LEU A 9 24.91 38.65 17.64
CA LEU A 9 23.62 39.18 17.21
C LEU A 9 23.84 40.67 16.93
N PRO A 10 23.48 41.21 15.75
CA PRO A 10 23.16 42.62 15.64
C PRO A 10 21.64 42.79 15.56
N ALA A 11 21.13 43.52 16.54
CA ALA A 11 19.82 44.12 16.55
C ALA A 11 19.73 45.28 15.54
N ALA A 12 18.47 45.60 15.19
CA ALA A 12 17.93 46.88 14.72
C ALA A 12 17.35 46.85 13.28
N VAL A 13 16.22 47.48 12.95
CA VAL A 13 15.16 48.21 13.66
C VAL A 13 14.03 48.39 12.61
N ILE A 14 12.79 48.03 12.99
CA ILE A 14 11.48 48.69 12.80
C ILE A 14 11.12 49.31 11.41
N LEU A 15 9.98 48.92 10.80
CA LEU A 15 8.76 49.77 10.64
C LEU A 15 7.63 49.11 9.84
N ALA A 16 6.43 49.43 10.32
CA ALA A 16 5.12 48.87 10.00
C ALA A 16 4.63 49.17 8.58
N VAL A 17 3.62 48.41 8.13
CA VAL A 17 2.25 48.89 7.81
C VAL A 17 1.57 47.87 6.88
N ALA A 18 0.34 47.49 7.25
CA ALA A 18 -0.84 47.32 6.38
C ALA A 18 -1.66 46.08 6.75
N ALA A 19 -2.83 46.37 7.27
CA ALA A 19 -3.93 45.44 7.43
C ALA A 19 -4.30 44.78 6.10
N GLY A 20 -4.47 43.46 6.15
CA GLY A 20 -5.06 42.68 5.07
C GLY A 20 -5.22 41.25 5.54
N CYS A 21 -6.38 40.90 6.08
CA CYS A 21 -6.80 39.50 6.13
C CYS A 21 -7.27 39.15 4.71
N PRO A 22 -6.53 38.38 3.90
CA PRO A 22 -7.17 37.67 2.81
C PRO A 22 -8.07 36.63 3.48
N ARG A 23 -9.37 36.93 3.43
CA ARG A 23 -10.46 36.00 3.66
C ARG A 23 -10.13 34.71 2.90
N ALA A 24 -9.82 33.66 3.64
CA ALA A 24 -9.69 32.32 3.10
C ALA A 24 -11.08 31.91 2.58
N GLU A 25 -11.33 32.18 1.31
CA GLU A 25 -12.41 31.51 0.59
C GLU A 25 -12.13 30.01 0.68
N ALA A 26 -12.97 29.31 1.42
CA ALA A 26 -13.05 27.87 1.39
C ALA A 26 -13.33 27.47 -0.06
N GLN A 27 -12.26 27.13 -0.79
CA GLN A 27 -12.40 26.51 -2.10
C GLN A 27 -13.22 25.24 -1.90
N PRO A 28 -14.26 25.00 -2.71
CA PRO A 28 -15.01 23.76 -2.65
C PRO A 28 -14.02 22.62 -2.80
N ALA A 29 -13.88 21.83 -1.74
CA ALA A 29 -13.07 20.62 -1.76
C ALA A 29 -13.60 19.77 -2.93
N LYS A 30 -12.78 19.66 -3.98
CA LYS A 30 -13.06 18.77 -5.10
C LYS A 30 -13.31 17.38 -4.51
N PRO A 31 -14.46 16.73 -4.79
CA PRO A 31 -14.72 15.40 -4.28
C PRO A 31 -13.52 14.51 -4.59
N PRO A 32 -13.02 13.72 -3.63
CA PRO A 32 -11.95 12.78 -3.91
C PRO A 32 -12.38 11.93 -5.10
N ALA A 33 -11.52 11.87 -6.11
CA ALA A 33 -11.78 11.09 -7.30
C ALA A 33 -12.17 9.67 -6.88
N PRO A 34 -13.19 9.06 -7.50
CA PRO A 34 -13.57 7.69 -7.17
C PRO A 34 -12.33 6.80 -7.32
N PRO A 35 -12.09 5.85 -6.41
CA PRO A 35 -10.98 4.92 -6.53
C PRO A 35 -11.12 4.27 -7.91
N VAL A 36 -10.06 4.41 -8.71
CA VAL A 36 -9.96 3.81 -10.03
C VAL A 36 -10.41 2.36 -9.87
N SER A 37 -11.54 2.03 -10.49
CA SER A 37 -12.05 0.67 -10.41
C SER A 37 -10.94 -0.24 -10.88
N ALA A 38 -10.57 -1.21 -10.05
CA ALA A 38 -9.54 -2.21 -10.33
C ALA A 38 -9.96 -3.01 -11.57
N SER A 39 -9.73 -2.43 -12.75
CA SER A 39 -9.76 -3.11 -14.03
C SER A 39 -8.79 -4.27 -13.91
N ALA A 40 -9.33 -5.49 -14.00
CA ALA A 40 -8.66 -6.79 -14.03
C ALA A 40 -7.16 -6.70 -13.73
N SER A 41 -6.85 -6.36 -12.48
CA SER A 41 -5.49 -6.03 -12.09
C SER A 41 -4.70 -7.32 -12.05
N ALA A 42 -3.52 -7.33 -12.65
CA ALA A 42 -2.66 -8.51 -12.69
C ALA A 42 -2.56 -9.17 -11.29
N PRO A 43 -2.53 -10.51 -11.22
CA PRO A 43 -2.43 -11.25 -9.96
C PRO A 43 -1.31 -10.70 -9.07
N ALA A 44 -1.50 -10.72 -7.74
CA ALA A 44 -0.41 -10.37 -6.83
C ALA A 44 0.65 -11.45 -6.86
N ILE A 45 1.85 -11.12 -6.41
CA ILE A 45 2.78 -12.14 -5.92
C ILE A 45 2.47 -12.36 -4.44
N GLY A 46 2.30 -13.62 -4.04
CA GLY A 46 2.13 -14.02 -2.64
C GLY A 46 3.12 -15.11 -2.27
N CYS A 47 3.82 -14.95 -1.15
CA CYS A 47 4.75 -15.95 -0.62
C CYS A 47 4.46 -16.25 0.86
N PRO A 48 4.45 -17.50 1.31
CA PRO A 48 4.27 -17.82 2.74
C PRO A 48 5.44 -17.34 3.61
N SER A 49 6.57 -16.96 3.00
CA SER A 49 7.76 -16.43 3.66
C SER A 49 8.13 -15.08 3.07
N LEU A 50 8.27 -14.06 3.94
CA LEU A 50 8.75 -12.74 3.54
C LEU A 50 10.18 -12.80 2.98
N ALA A 51 11.02 -13.70 3.50
CA ALA A 51 12.38 -13.89 3.00
C ALA A 51 12.37 -14.38 1.54
N ASN A 52 11.45 -15.29 1.20
CA ASN A 52 11.32 -15.84 -0.15
C ASN A 52 10.78 -14.78 -1.12
N LEU A 53 9.78 -13.98 -0.70
CA LEU A 53 9.31 -12.83 -1.49
C LEU A 53 10.47 -11.88 -1.81
N ARG A 54 11.26 -11.53 -0.80
CA ARG A 54 12.40 -10.62 -0.98
C ARG A 54 13.50 -11.23 -1.85
N LEU A 55 13.71 -12.55 -1.81
CA LEU A 55 14.66 -13.23 -2.67
C LEU A 55 14.20 -13.20 -4.13
N LEU A 56 12.94 -13.57 -4.39
CA LEU A 56 12.33 -13.51 -5.72
C LEU A 56 12.45 -12.10 -6.32
N LEU A 57 12.06 -11.07 -5.56
CA LEU A 57 12.14 -9.69 -6.03
C LEU A 57 13.59 -9.27 -6.33
N ARG A 58 14.57 -9.69 -5.53
CA ARG A 58 15.99 -9.41 -5.84
C ARG A 58 16.46 -10.12 -7.11
N GLN A 59 16.08 -11.39 -7.30
CA GLN A 59 16.42 -12.14 -8.51
C GLN A 59 15.80 -11.52 -9.77
N SER A 60 14.65 -10.87 -9.64
CA SER A 60 13.98 -10.12 -10.71
C SER A 60 14.43 -8.66 -10.83
N GLY A 61 15.48 -8.23 -10.12
CA GLY A 61 15.96 -6.84 -10.17
C GLY A 61 14.97 -5.81 -9.59
N GLY A 62 14.03 -6.24 -8.76
CA GLY A 62 12.95 -5.43 -8.21
C GLY A 62 11.72 -5.31 -9.12
N ASP A 63 11.73 -5.91 -10.32
CA ASP A 63 10.60 -5.84 -11.25
C ASP A 63 9.54 -6.90 -10.93
N ALA A 64 8.38 -6.43 -10.47
CA ALA A 64 7.25 -7.30 -10.10
C ALA A 64 6.65 -8.06 -11.31
N LYS A 65 6.76 -7.54 -12.54
CA LYS A 65 6.28 -8.25 -13.74
C LYS A 65 7.23 -9.38 -14.10
N ILE A 66 8.54 -9.15 -14.01
CA ILE A 66 9.54 -10.21 -14.23
C ILE A 66 9.37 -11.30 -13.16
N ALA A 67 9.22 -10.92 -11.89
CA ALA A 67 8.95 -11.86 -10.81
C ALA A 67 7.67 -12.68 -11.05
N ALA A 68 6.58 -12.04 -11.48
CA ALA A 68 5.34 -12.72 -11.83
C ALA A 68 5.52 -13.67 -13.03
N ALA A 69 6.32 -13.29 -14.04
CA ALA A 69 6.65 -14.16 -15.17
C ALA A 69 7.47 -15.39 -14.74
N THR A 70 8.41 -15.23 -13.81
CA THR A 70 9.14 -16.36 -13.19
C THR A 70 8.19 -17.34 -12.52
N LEU A 71 7.13 -16.84 -11.85
CA LEU A 71 6.12 -17.70 -11.23
C LEU A 71 5.18 -18.40 -12.22
N ALA A 72 5.12 -17.92 -13.47
CA ALA A 72 4.36 -18.57 -14.52
C ALA A 72 5.13 -19.68 -15.25
N ASP A 73 6.45 -19.77 -15.06
CA ASP A 73 7.29 -20.81 -15.67
C ASP A 73 7.32 -22.08 -14.80
N PRO A 74 6.72 -23.21 -15.22
CA PRO A 74 6.65 -24.43 -14.41
C PRO A 74 8.01 -25.07 -14.11
N LYS A 75 9.09 -24.63 -14.75
CA LYS A 75 10.45 -25.12 -14.51
C LYS A 75 11.24 -24.25 -13.53
N ALA A 76 10.75 -23.06 -13.20
CA ALA A 76 11.44 -22.16 -12.30
C ALA A 76 11.32 -22.63 -10.83
N ASP A 77 12.35 -22.33 -10.03
CA ASP A 77 12.21 -22.45 -8.58
C ASP A 77 11.34 -21.30 -8.07
N HIS A 78 10.12 -21.63 -7.66
CA HIS A 78 9.14 -20.66 -7.19
C HIS A 78 9.34 -20.25 -5.73
N LEU A 79 10.25 -20.87 -4.98
CA LEU A 79 10.48 -20.56 -3.55
C LEU A 79 9.19 -20.63 -2.71
N SER A 80 8.24 -21.48 -3.11
CA SER A 80 6.86 -21.56 -2.57
C SER A 80 6.02 -20.28 -2.72
N CYS A 81 6.48 -19.30 -3.50
CA CYS A 81 5.68 -18.17 -3.94
C CYS A 81 4.71 -18.61 -5.05
N ASN A 82 3.60 -17.88 -5.19
CA ASN A 82 2.64 -18.09 -6.27
C ASN A 82 1.97 -16.76 -6.67
N LEU A 83 1.32 -16.76 -7.82
CA LEU A 83 0.37 -15.72 -8.20
C LEU A 83 -0.89 -15.84 -7.33
N LEU A 84 -1.19 -14.77 -6.60
CA LEU A 84 -2.31 -14.67 -5.68
C LEU A 84 -3.49 -13.94 -6.34
N GLY A 85 -4.64 -14.61 -6.39
CA GLY A 85 -5.91 -14.00 -6.79
C GLY A 85 -6.36 -12.97 -5.76
N ARG A 86 -6.60 -11.73 -6.18
CA ARG A 86 -6.96 -10.62 -5.27
C ARG A 86 -8.29 -10.89 -4.55
N ASP A 87 -9.18 -11.64 -5.17
CA ASP A 87 -10.48 -12.07 -4.64
C ASP A 87 -10.37 -13.07 -3.48
N THR A 88 -9.23 -13.76 -3.35
CA THR A 88 -9.00 -14.72 -2.26
C THR A 88 -8.57 -14.07 -0.95
N VAL A 89 -8.19 -12.78 -0.99
CA VAL A 89 -7.65 -12.04 0.15
C VAL A 89 -8.76 -11.42 0.99
N ASN A 90 -8.77 -11.78 2.27
CA ASN A 90 -9.82 -11.39 3.22
C ASN A 90 -9.38 -10.26 4.17
N ALA A 91 -8.09 -10.14 4.48
CA ALA A 91 -7.56 -9.14 5.39
C ALA A 91 -6.06 -8.89 5.16
N ILE A 92 -5.57 -7.74 5.62
CA ILE A 92 -4.14 -7.57 5.95
C ILE A 92 -4.01 -7.94 7.43
N THR A 93 -3.12 -8.87 7.71
CA THR A 93 -2.92 -9.48 9.04
C THR A 93 -1.65 -8.99 9.73
N ASP A 94 -0.65 -8.57 8.95
CA ASP A 94 0.61 -8.01 9.44
C ASP A 94 1.23 -7.08 8.40
N HIS A 95 2.20 -6.27 8.82
CA HIS A 95 2.91 -5.33 7.96
C HIS A 95 4.39 -5.25 8.36
N ALA A 96 5.28 -5.15 7.37
CA ALA A 96 6.71 -5.02 7.60
C ALA A 96 7.35 -4.02 6.63
N ALA A 97 8.18 -3.12 7.17
CA ALA A 97 9.04 -2.23 6.40
C ALA A 97 10.50 -2.66 6.54
N LEU A 98 11.15 -3.04 5.43
CA LEU A 98 12.53 -3.52 5.42
C LEU A 98 13.32 -2.88 4.27
N ASN A 99 14.41 -2.20 4.60
CA ASN A 99 15.29 -1.53 3.63
C ASN A 99 14.53 -0.57 2.68
N GLY A 100 13.60 0.22 3.23
CA GLY A 100 12.79 1.16 2.45
C GLY A 100 11.72 0.52 1.56
N ASN A 101 11.49 -0.79 1.67
CA ASN A 101 10.40 -1.49 1.01
C ASN A 101 9.35 -1.89 2.03
N GLU A 102 8.09 -1.83 1.62
CA GLU A 102 6.94 -2.15 2.47
C GLU A 102 6.26 -3.44 1.99
N TYR A 103 5.83 -4.26 2.93
CA TYR A 103 5.24 -5.56 2.70
C TYR A 103 4.03 -5.76 3.61
N ASP A 104 2.99 -6.38 3.06
CA ASP A 104 1.80 -6.76 3.82
C ASP A 104 1.71 -8.29 3.88
N CYS A 105 1.42 -8.85 5.05
CA CYS A 105 1.00 -10.25 5.15
C CYS A 105 -0.51 -10.32 5.05
N VAL A 106 -1.03 -10.89 3.98
CA VAL A 106 -2.46 -10.97 3.72
C VAL A 106 -3.03 -12.34 4.10
N GLY A 107 -4.17 -12.33 4.76
CA GLY A 107 -4.96 -13.54 5.00
C GLY A 107 -5.57 -14.02 3.68
N VAL A 108 -5.44 -15.31 3.40
CA VAL A 108 -5.97 -15.95 2.19
C VAL A 108 -7.06 -16.94 2.61
N THR A 109 -8.18 -16.92 1.90
CA THR A 109 -9.31 -17.81 2.19
C THR A 109 -8.89 -19.26 2.03
N GLY A 110 -9.18 -20.09 3.03
CA GLY A 110 -8.82 -21.52 3.02
C GLY A 110 -7.41 -21.84 3.49
N THR A 111 -6.61 -20.84 3.90
CA THR A 111 -5.29 -21.07 4.51
C THR A 111 -5.24 -20.57 5.95
N SER A 112 -4.43 -21.22 6.78
CA SER A 112 -4.13 -20.78 8.15
C SER A 112 -2.86 -19.92 8.26
N ILE A 113 -2.11 -19.80 7.16
CA ILE A 113 -0.88 -19.02 7.07
C ILE A 113 -1.15 -17.82 6.16
N CYS A 114 -0.69 -16.63 6.56
CA CYS A 114 -0.78 -15.43 5.73
C CYS A 114 0.27 -15.47 4.60
N SER A 115 -0.04 -14.77 3.50
CA SER A 115 0.83 -14.68 2.34
C SER A 115 1.43 -13.28 2.26
N TRP A 116 2.75 -13.17 2.25
CA TRP A 116 3.46 -11.91 2.11
C TRP A 116 3.39 -11.40 0.67
N THR A 117 3.12 -10.11 0.52
CA THR A 117 3.08 -9.41 -0.78
C THR A 117 3.71 -8.01 -0.65
N ILE A 118 3.93 -7.34 -1.78
CA ILE A 118 4.34 -5.92 -1.78
C ILE A 118 3.14 -5.10 -1.28
N ALA A 119 3.38 -4.23 -0.31
CA ALA A 119 2.32 -3.45 0.31
C ALA A 119 1.53 -2.61 -0.70
N GLY A 120 0.23 -2.48 -0.46
CA GLY A 120 -0.67 -1.71 -1.33
C GLY A 120 -0.97 -2.34 -2.69
N THR A 121 -0.36 -3.49 -3.04
CA THR A 121 -0.74 -4.19 -4.27
C THR A 121 -2.09 -4.88 -4.12
N VAL A 122 -2.39 -5.45 -2.94
CA VAL A 122 -3.68 -6.06 -2.63
C VAL A 122 -4.51 -5.08 -1.82
N VAL A 123 -5.77 -4.92 -2.18
CA VAL A 123 -6.76 -4.28 -1.31
C VAL A 123 -7.69 -5.38 -0.82
N PRO A 124 -7.74 -5.68 0.49
CA PRO A 124 -8.69 -6.64 1.02
C PRO A 124 -10.11 -6.26 0.62
N VAL A 125 -10.93 -7.27 0.29
CA VAL A 125 -12.35 -7.01 0.03
C VAL A 125 -12.97 -6.58 1.34
N ASP A 126 -13.26 -5.28 1.48
CA ASP A 126 -14.00 -4.78 2.64
C ASP A 126 -15.37 -5.46 2.68
N PRO A 127 -15.67 -6.27 3.72
CA PRO A 127 -16.94 -7.02 3.77
C PRO A 127 -18.14 -6.08 3.90
N ALA A 128 -17.98 -4.90 4.52
CA ALA A 128 -19.03 -3.90 4.64
C ALA A 128 -19.35 -3.19 3.31
N ARG A 129 -18.39 -3.11 2.38
CA ARG A 129 -18.60 -2.60 1.02
C ARG A 129 -19.30 -3.61 0.12
N ALA A 130 -19.06 -4.91 0.32
CA ALA A 130 -19.75 -5.97 -0.42
C ALA A 130 -21.23 -6.07 -0.04
N ALA A 131 -21.56 -5.96 1.26
CA ALA A 131 -22.94 -5.98 1.76
C ALA A 131 -23.80 -4.83 1.19
N LYS A 132 -23.20 -3.66 0.91
CA LYS A 132 -23.90 -2.51 0.31
C LYS A 132 -24.23 -2.68 -1.17
N LYS A 133 -23.61 -3.64 -1.86
CA LYS A 133 -23.87 -3.92 -3.29
C LYS A 133 -24.93 -4.99 -3.53
N ALA A 134 -25.31 -5.77 -2.51
CA ALA A 134 -26.37 -6.75 -2.65
C ALA A 134 -27.74 -6.03 -2.80
N PRO A 135 -28.51 -6.29 -3.88
CA PRO A 135 -29.89 -5.81 -3.96
C PRO A 135 -30.69 -6.37 -2.78
N PRO A 136 -31.63 -5.59 -2.18
CA PRO A 136 -32.44 -6.10 -1.10
C PRO A 136 -33.20 -7.34 -1.57
N ALA A 137 -33.02 -8.45 -0.86
CA ALA A 137 -33.77 -9.68 -1.11
C ALA A 137 -35.26 -9.33 -1.03
N LYS A 138 -35.99 -9.50 -2.14
CA LYS A 138 -37.43 -9.26 -2.17
C LYS A 138 -38.10 -10.18 -1.15
N ALA A 139 -38.61 -9.60 -0.07
CA ALA A 139 -39.48 -10.29 0.86
C ALA A 139 -40.73 -10.74 0.09
N LYS A 140 -40.88 -12.06 -0.11
CA LYS A 140 -42.17 -12.63 -0.52
C LYS A 140 -43.12 -12.52 0.67
N ARG A 141 -44.20 -11.75 0.47
CA ARG A 141 -45.42 -11.81 1.27
C ARG A 141 -46.39 -12.78 0.61
#